data_AF-A0A1H0SXV2-F1
#
_entry.id   AF-A0A1H0SXV2-F1
#
_cell.length_a   1.000
_cell.length_b   1.000
_cell.length_c   1.000
_cell.angle_alpha   90.00
_cell.angle_beta   90.00
_cell.angle_gamma   90.00
#
_symmetry.space_group_name_H-M   'P 1'
#
loop_
_entity.id
_entity.type
_entity.pdbx_description
1 polymer ?
#
loop_
_entity_poly.entity_id
_entity_poly.type
_entity_poly.pdbx_seq_one_letter_code
_entity_poly.pdbx_strand_id
1 'polypeptide(L)'
;MVKLLKPRLGTLAPRLGPTPGDSKARDRHREKTQHWRAWYHSARWQKLRLQILIRDNYTCRQTGVLLIGKARSPNSPVVDHIVPHNGDETLFFDPTNLQAVSKEYHDSEKQKQDRRRFVCMIPRGGGSKSLEAVSSRTRVPAMRTIFLPETKFWRIRQNDRKTLLFRAF
;
A
#
# COMPACT_ATOMS: atom_id res chain seq x y z
N MET A 1 -35.49 33.75 3.67
CA MET A 1 -34.68 32.51 3.63
C MET A 1 -34.86 31.87 2.26
N VAL A 2 -33.95 32.10 1.31
CA VAL A 2 -34.12 31.65 -0.09
C VAL A 2 -33.69 30.18 -0.20
N LYS A 3 -34.61 29.29 -0.60
CA LYS A 3 -34.29 27.88 -0.86
C LYS A 3 -33.51 27.79 -2.17
N LEU A 4 -32.27 27.29 -2.10
CA LEU A 4 -31.44 27.02 -3.28
C LEU A 4 -32.09 25.91 -4.12
N LEU A 5 -32.51 26.25 -5.34
CA LEU A 5 -33.10 25.29 -6.28
C LEU A 5 -32.03 24.29 -6.74
N LYS A 6 -32.34 22.99 -6.66
CA LYS A 6 -31.48 21.94 -7.20
C LYS A 6 -31.36 22.08 -8.72
N PRO A 7 -30.15 22.04 -9.29
CA PRO A 7 -29.97 22.03 -10.74
C PRO A 7 -30.65 20.78 -11.32
N ARG A 8 -31.56 20.98 -12.29
CA ARG A 8 -32.31 19.91 -12.95
C ARG A 8 -31.64 19.34 -14.19
N LEU A 9 -30.50 19.91 -14.60
CA LEU A 9 -29.72 19.44 -15.73
C LEU A 9 -28.54 18.63 -15.20
N GLY A 10 -28.49 17.34 -15.55
CA GLY A 10 -27.30 16.52 -15.35
C GLY A 10 -26.19 16.97 -16.31
N THR A 11 -24.94 16.86 -15.88
CA THR A 11 -23.79 17.08 -16.77
C THR A 11 -23.87 16.08 -17.93
N LEU A 12 -23.94 16.60 -19.16
CA LEU A 12 -23.93 15.75 -20.35
C LEU A 12 -22.60 14.98 -20.40
N ALA A 13 -22.69 13.67 -20.65
CA ALA A 13 -21.51 12.87 -20.90
C ALA A 13 -20.75 13.42 -22.13
N PRO A 14 -19.41 13.47 -22.10
CA PRO A 14 -18.63 13.90 -23.27
C PRO A 14 -19.02 13.07 -24.49
N ARG A 15 -19.45 13.73 -25.57
CA ARG A 15 -19.82 13.05 -26.84
C ARG A 15 -18.62 12.55 -27.63
N LEU A 16 -17.44 13.06 -27.29
CA LEU A 16 -16.17 12.61 -27.85
C LEU A 16 -15.43 11.86 -26.74
N GLY A 17 -15.29 10.55 -26.94
CA GLY A 17 -14.36 9.76 -26.15
C GLY A 17 -12.91 10.16 -26.47
N PRO A 18 -11.93 9.79 -25.62
CA PRO A 18 -10.52 9.95 -25.96
C PRO A 18 -10.24 9.31 -27.32
N THR A 19 -9.62 10.03 -28.24
CA THR A 19 -9.24 9.50 -29.57
C THR A 19 -8.41 8.22 -29.40
N PRO A 20 -8.81 7.09 -29.99
CA PRO A 20 -8.01 5.87 -29.97
C PRO A 20 -6.78 6.11 -30.83
N GLY A 21 -5.64 6.43 -30.20
CA GLY A 21 -4.40 6.70 -30.93
C GLY A 21 -3.30 7.33 -30.09
N ASP A 22 -3.63 8.14 -29.08
CA ASP A 22 -2.60 8.89 -28.33
C ASP A 22 -2.36 8.36 -26.91
N SER A 23 -2.08 7.05 -26.80
CA SER A 23 -1.61 6.44 -25.54
C SER A 23 -0.38 7.17 -25.00
N LYS A 24 0.52 7.62 -25.87
CA LYS A 24 1.72 8.38 -25.50
C LYS A 24 1.39 9.74 -24.90
N ALA A 25 0.44 10.52 -25.42
CA ALA A 25 0.03 11.77 -24.78
C ALA A 25 -0.70 11.53 -23.46
N ARG A 26 -1.49 10.46 -23.33
CA ARG A 26 -2.10 10.09 -22.05
C ARG A 26 -1.04 9.77 -20.99
N ASP A 27 0.00 9.03 -21.36
CA ASP A 27 1.11 8.70 -20.46
C ASP A 27 1.91 9.94 -20.09
N ARG A 28 2.28 10.80 -21.06
CA ARG A 28 2.94 12.09 -20.79
C ARG A 28 2.11 13.00 -19.89
N HIS A 29 0.79 13.05 -20.08
CA HIS A 29 -0.10 13.82 -19.23
C HIS A 29 -0.12 13.25 -17.80
N ARG A 30 -0.17 11.92 -17.64
CA ARG A 30 -0.11 11.28 -16.33
C ARG A 30 1.22 11.49 -15.62
N GLU A 31 2.34 11.46 -16.34
CA GLU A 31 3.66 11.78 -15.80
C GLU A 31 3.73 13.23 -15.31
N LYS A 32 3.17 14.18 -16.07
CA LYS A 32 3.09 15.59 -15.66
C LYS A 32 2.19 15.82 -14.45
N THR A 33 1.03 15.17 -14.40
CA THR A 33 0.03 15.37 -13.33
C THR A 33 0.42 14.63 -12.05
N GLN A 34 1.16 13.51 -12.14
CA GLN A 34 1.52 12.66 -11.01
C GLN A 34 3.03 12.63 -10.80
N HIS A 35 3.55 13.70 -10.19
CA HIS A 35 4.99 13.87 -9.92
C HIS A 35 5.64 12.67 -9.21
N TRP A 36 4.88 11.95 -8.37
CA TRP A 36 5.35 10.75 -7.66
C TRP A 36 5.70 9.56 -8.56
N ARG A 37 5.31 9.55 -9.85
CA ARG A 37 5.70 8.48 -10.78
C ARG A 37 7.21 8.43 -10.98
N ALA A 38 7.89 9.58 -10.93
CA ALA A 38 9.34 9.65 -11.01
C ALA A 38 10.03 8.91 -9.85
N TRP A 39 9.39 8.84 -8.68
CA TRP A 39 9.97 8.20 -7.49
C TRP A 39 10.18 6.69 -7.66
N TYR A 40 9.32 6.01 -8.43
CA TYR A 40 9.47 4.58 -8.75
C TYR A 40 10.72 4.27 -9.58
N HIS A 41 11.25 5.27 -10.29
CA HIS A 41 12.49 5.14 -11.07
C HIS A 41 13.73 5.60 -10.31
N SER A 42 13.56 6.17 -9.11
CA SER A 42 14.67 6.67 -8.30
C SER A 42 15.55 5.55 -7.75
N ALA A 43 16.85 5.82 -7.64
CA ALA A 43 17.80 4.89 -6.99
C ALA A 43 17.44 4.65 -5.50
N ARG A 44 16.85 5.66 -4.85
CA ARG A 44 16.34 5.56 -3.46
C ARG A 44 15.27 4.47 -3.36
N TRP A 45 14.30 4.47 -4.28
CA TRP A 45 13.26 3.45 -4.33
C TRP A 45 13.83 2.06 -4.62
N GLN A 46 14.75 1.93 -5.57
CA GLN A 46 15.36 0.63 -5.89
C GLN A 46 16.07 0.00 -4.67
N LYS A 47 16.81 0.80 -3.91
CA LYS A 47 17.46 0.37 -2.66
C LYS A 47 16.43 -0.01 -1.60
N LEU A 48 15.43 0.83 -1.36
CA LEU A 48 14.38 0.59 -0.38
C LEU A 48 13.59 -0.69 -0.71
N ARG A 49 13.23 -0.87 -1.99
CA ARG A 49 12.55 -2.06 -2.47
C ARG A 49 13.33 -3.33 -2.15
N LEU A 50 14.64 -3.34 -2.35
CA LEU A 50 15.48 -4.49 -2.02
C LEU A 50 15.51 -4.73 -0.50
N GLN A 51 15.65 -3.67 0.30
CA GLN A 51 15.63 -3.78 1.76
C GLN A 51 14.32 -4.39 2.29
N ILE A 52 13.17 -4.00 1.74
CA ILE A 52 11.86 -4.54 2.13
C ILE A 52 11.76 -6.03 1.76
N LEU A 53 12.21 -6.41 0.57
CA LEU A 53 12.21 -7.82 0.15
C LEU A 53 13.12 -8.68 1.04
N ILE A 54 14.28 -8.17 1.43
CA ILE A 54 15.20 -8.86 2.34
C ILE A 54 14.59 -8.98 3.75
N ARG A 55 14.02 -7.87 4.28
CA ARG A 55 13.33 -7.83 5.58
C ARG A 55 12.24 -8.88 5.67
N ASP A 56 11.49 -9.06 4.60
CA ASP A 56 10.36 -10.00 4.53
C ASP A 56 10.80 -11.38 4.00
N ASN A 57 12.11 -11.66 3.95
CA ASN A 57 12.70 -12.93 3.49
C ASN A 57 12.14 -13.43 2.15
N TYR A 58 11.88 -12.52 1.20
CA TYR A 58 11.23 -12.82 -0.07
C TYR A 58 9.94 -13.64 0.09
N THR A 59 9.17 -13.39 1.14
CA THR A 59 7.91 -14.07 1.42
C THR A 59 6.77 -13.07 1.39
N CYS A 60 5.67 -13.43 0.73
CA CYS A 60 4.46 -12.61 0.70
C CYS A 60 3.89 -12.49 2.11
N ARG A 61 3.77 -11.26 2.65
CA ARG A 61 3.18 -11.03 3.99
C ARG A 61 1.71 -11.44 4.11
N GLN A 62 1.00 -11.48 2.98
CA GLN A 62 -0.45 -11.72 2.96
C GLN A 62 -0.79 -13.18 2.72
N THR A 63 -0.02 -13.88 1.86
CA THR A 63 -0.31 -15.27 1.48
C THR A 63 0.74 -16.28 1.96
N GLY A 64 1.91 -15.85 2.41
CA GLY A 64 3.01 -16.74 2.81
C GLY A 64 3.78 -17.39 1.66
N VAL A 65 3.46 -17.06 0.41
CA VAL A 65 4.12 -17.63 -0.77
C VAL A 65 5.52 -17.03 -0.98
N LEU A 66 6.48 -17.85 -1.41
CA LEU A 66 7.83 -17.41 -1.77
C LEU A 66 7.85 -16.60 -3.06
N LEU A 67 8.50 -15.44 -3.02
CA LEU A 67 8.61 -14.44 -4.08
C LEU A 67 9.84 -14.66 -4.95
N ILE A 68 9.94 -15.85 -5.53
CA ILE A 68 11.07 -16.29 -6.39
C ILE A 68 10.75 -16.24 -7.89
N GLY A 69 9.55 -15.81 -8.25
CA GLY A 69 9.09 -15.81 -9.64
C GLY A 69 9.88 -14.85 -10.53
N LYS A 70 10.02 -15.21 -11.81
CA LYS A 70 10.51 -14.29 -12.85
C LYS A 70 9.51 -13.16 -13.08
N ALA A 71 9.94 -12.11 -13.80
CA ALA A 71 9.06 -11.02 -14.18
C ALA A 71 7.78 -11.56 -14.84
N ARG A 72 6.61 -11.05 -14.39
CA ARG A 72 5.25 -11.46 -14.82
C ARG A 72 4.75 -12.80 -14.29
N SER A 73 5.55 -13.57 -13.56
CA SER A 73 5.04 -14.76 -12.85
C SER A 73 4.13 -14.36 -11.67
N PRO A 74 3.17 -15.21 -11.27
CA PRO A 74 2.29 -14.94 -10.13
C PRO A 74 3.08 -14.70 -8.84
N ASN A 75 4.19 -15.43 -8.68
CA ASN A 75 5.11 -15.33 -7.54
C ASN A 75 6.21 -14.29 -7.73
N SER A 76 6.05 -13.35 -8.68
CA SER A 76 7.01 -12.26 -8.85
C SER A 76 6.99 -11.33 -7.62
N PRO A 77 8.16 -10.92 -7.08
CA PRO A 77 8.23 -10.01 -5.95
C PRO A 77 7.71 -8.62 -6.32
N VAL A 78 6.70 -8.14 -5.61
CA VAL A 78 6.17 -6.78 -5.71
C VAL A 78 6.21 -6.15 -4.32
N VAL A 79 6.52 -4.86 -4.25
CA VAL A 79 6.43 -4.09 -3.00
C VAL A 79 5.24 -3.16 -3.12
N ASP A 80 4.30 -3.29 -2.20
CA ASP A 80 3.02 -2.59 -2.15
C ASP A 80 2.98 -1.62 -0.97
N HIS A 81 2.25 -0.52 -1.13
CA HIS A 81 1.99 0.45 -0.07
C HIS A 81 0.70 0.05 0.66
N ILE A 82 0.79 -0.18 1.98
CA ILE A 82 -0.35 -0.54 2.83
C ILE A 82 -1.37 0.60 2.84
N VAL A 83 -0.90 1.83 3.07
CA VAL A 83 -1.67 3.07 2.95
C VAL A 83 -1.26 3.75 1.65
N PRO A 84 -2.22 4.10 0.76
CA PRO A 84 -1.91 4.80 -0.47
C PRO A 84 -1.30 6.17 -0.17
N HIS A 85 -0.15 6.45 -0.75
CA HIS A 85 0.62 7.66 -0.47
C HIS A 85 -0.02 8.95 -1.02
N ASN A 86 -0.87 8.89 -2.06
CA ASN A 86 -1.57 10.04 -2.67
C ASN A 86 -0.69 11.26 -3.02
N GLY A 87 0.63 11.05 -3.19
CA GLY A 87 1.61 12.11 -3.45
C GLY A 87 2.37 12.63 -2.23
N ASP A 88 2.15 12.07 -1.04
CA ASP A 88 2.99 12.32 0.12
C ASP A 88 4.30 11.53 0.02
N GLU A 89 5.43 12.25 -0.02
CA GLU A 89 6.77 11.65 -0.12
C GLU A 89 7.13 10.85 1.13
N THR A 90 6.75 11.35 2.31
CA THR A 90 7.11 10.71 3.58
C THR A 90 6.49 9.33 3.68
N LEU A 91 5.21 9.24 3.32
CA LEU A 91 4.44 8.00 3.31
C LEU A 91 4.87 7.05 2.18
N PHE A 92 5.42 7.60 1.08
CA PHE A 92 5.94 6.79 -0.04
C PHE A 92 7.23 6.04 0.32
N PHE A 93 8.14 6.69 1.05
CA PHE A 93 9.45 6.14 1.41
C PHE A 93 9.49 5.53 2.82
N ASP A 94 8.40 5.55 3.56
CA ASP A 94 8.31 4.94 4.88
C ASP A 94 8.39 3.40 4.79
N PRO A 95 9.44 2.76 5.34
CA PRO A 95 9.57 1.30 5.29
C PRO A 95 8.45 0.56 6.04
N THR A 96 7.80 1.21 7.02
CA THR A 96 6.71 0.60 7.79
C THR A 96 5.40 0.55 6.99
N ASN A 97 5.23 1.47 6.04
CA ASN A 97 4.10 1.51 5.13
C ASN A 97 4.24 0.55 3.93
N LEU A 98 5.39 -0.10 3.78
CA LEU A 98 5.70 -0.99 2.65
C LEU A 98 5.63 -2.46 3.05
N GLN A 99 5.05 -3.29 2.18
CA GLN A 99 4.97 -4.74 2.34
C GLN A 99 5.40 -5.49 1.08
N ALA A 100 6.11 -6.60 1.25
CA ALA A 100 6.39 -7.54 0.16
C ALA A 100 5.18 -8.44 -0.12
N VAL A 101 4.71 -8.45 -1.37
CA VAL A 101 3.55 -9.24 -1.82
C VAL A 101 3.83 -9.90 -3.17
N SER A 102 3.05 -10.95 -3.49
CA SER A 102 3.09 -11.57 -4.81
C SER A 102 2.32 -10.72 -5.82
N LYS A 103 2.74 -10.77 -7.09
CA LYS A 103 2.06 -10.09 -8.19
C LYS A 103 0.59 -10.51 -8.30
N GLU A 104 0.31 -11.80 -8.13
CA GLU A 104 -1.05 -12.33 -8.17
C GLU A 104 -1.95 -11.73 -7.10
N TYR A 105 -1.49 -11.68 -5.85
CA TYR A 105 -2.23 -11.05 -4.75
C TYR A 105 -2.43 -9.55 -4.97
N HIS A 106 -1.37 -8.86 -5.40
CA HIS A 106 -1.39 -7.43 -5.67
C HIS A 106 -2.41 -7.06 -6.77
N ASP A 107 -2.42 -7.81 -7.88
CA ASP A 107 -3.29 -7.48 -9.01
C ASP A 107 -4.76 -7.88 -8.76
N SER A 108 -5.03 -8.81 -7.84
CA SER A 108 -6.38 -9.32 -7.55
C SER A 108 -6.98 -8.76 -6.25
N GLU A 109 -6.48 -9.21 -5.10
CA GLU A 109 -7.07 -8.98 -3.78
C GLU A 109 -6.85 -7.55 -3.30
N LYS A 110 -5.66 -6.97 -3.51
CA LYS A 110 -5.40 -5.57 -3.13
C LYS A 110 -6.32 -4.61 -3.89
N GLN A 111 -6.47 -4.82 -5.20
CA GLN A 111 -7.38 -4.01 -6.01
C GLN A 111 -8.84 -4.15 -5.54
N LYS A 112 -9.28 -5.35 -5.13
CA LYS A 112 -10.62 -5.55 -4.56
C LYS A 112 -10.77 -4.82 -3.23
N GLN A 113 -9.77 -4.88 -2.36
CA GLN A 113 -9.80 -4.25 -1.04
C GLN A 113 -9.85 -2.72 -1.15
N ASP A 114 -9.06 -2.14 -2.06
CA ASP A 114 -9.08 -0.69 -2.30
C ASP A 114 -10.45 -0.25 -2.82
N ARG A 115 -11.02 -0.95 -3.81
CA ARG A 115 -12.39 -0.66 -4.30
C ARG A 115 -13.43 -0.74 -3.19
N ARG A 116 -13.37 -1.76 -2.32
CA ARG A 116 -14.30 -1.90 -1.18
C ARG A 116 -14.16 -0.75 -0.19
N ARG A 117 -12.92 -0.29 0.08
CA ARG A 117 -12.66 0.84 0.98
C ARG A 117 -13.25 2.15 0.45
N PHE A 118 -13.23 2.36 -0.88
CA PHE A 118 -13.84 3.54 -1.50
C PHE A 118 -15.39 3.46 -1.61
N VAL A 119 -15.98 2.27 -1.69
CA VAL A 119 -17.43 2.09 -1.89
C VAL A 119 -18.27 2.39 -0.63
N CYS A 120 -17.68 2.45 0.57
CA CYS A 120 -18.43 2.75 1.80
C CYS A 120 -18.70 4.25 2.05
N MET A 121 -18.06 5.17 1.31
CA MET A 121 -18.15 6.62 1.58
C MET A 121 -19.08 7.40 0.64
N ILE A 122 -19.80 6.74 -0.27
CA ILE A 122 -20.92 7.39 -0.97
C ILE A 122 -22.17 7.17 -0.11
N PRO A 123 -22.75 8.21 0.53
CA PRO A 123 -24.05 8.07 1.15
C PRO A 123 -25.06 7.74 0.04
N ARG A 124 -25.47 6.48 -0.04
CA ARG A 124 -26.65 6.09 -0.81
C ARG A 124 -27.84 6.73 -0.10
N GLY A 125 -28.26 7.88 -0.60
CA GLY A 125 -29.50 8.50 -0.17
C GLY A 125 -30.66 7.53 -0.39
N GLY A 126 -31.43 7.29 0.68
CA GLY A 126 -32.77 6.70 0.62
C GLY A 126 -32.91 5.36 1.32
N GLY A 127 -33.36 5.40 2.58
CA GLY A 127 -33.84 4.21 3.30
C GLY A 127 -33.85 4.42 4.80
N SER A 128 -34.83 5.16 5.32
CA SER A 128 -35.16 5.16 6.76
C SER A 128 -35.53 3.73 7.16
N LYS A 129 -34.60 3.01 7.77
CA LYS A 129 -34.93 1.90 8.65
C LYS A 129 -34.40 2.24 10.03
N SER A 130 -35.39 2.38 10.90
CA SER A 130 -35.39 2.49 12.35
C SER A 130 -34.05 2.25 13.02
N LEU A 131 -33.65 3.26 13.79
CA LEU A 131 -32.65 3.16 14.85
C LEU A 131 -33.17 2.17 15.90
N GLU A 132 -32.72 0.92 15.84
CA GLU A 132 -32.66 0.08 17.04
C GLU A 132 -31.20 -0.03 17.47
N ALA A 133 -30.93 0.56 18.64
CA ALA A 133 -29.65 0.55 19.30
C ALA A 133 -29.29 -0.90 19.70
N VAL A 134 -28.38 -1.53 18.95
CA VAL A 134 -27.69 -2.73 19.43
C VAL A 134 -26.63 -2.30 20.44
N SER A 135 -27.08 -2.16 21.68
CA SER A 135 -26.26 -2.27 22.88
C SER A 135 -25.81 -3.73 23.03
N SER A 136 -24.72 -4.11 22.37
CA SER A 136 -24.02 -5.37 22.67
C SER A 136 -22.79 -5.08 23.52
N ARG A 137 -23.03 -5.14 24.83
CA ARG A 137 -22.06 -5.31 25.90
C ARG A 137 -21.29 -6.62 25.66
N THR A 138 -20.26 -6.60 24.82
CA THR A 138 -19.31 -7.73 24.72
C THR A 138 -18.30 -7.62 25.85
N ARG A 139 -18.42 -8.56 26.79
CA ARG A 139 -17.42 -8.82 27.83
C ARG A 139 -16.06 -9.06 27.17
N VAL A 140 -15.07 -8.29 27.58
CA VAL A 140 -13.66 -8.58 27.36
C VAL A 140 -13.33 -9.87 28.12
N PRO A 141 -12.89 -10.97 27.46
CA PRO A 141 -12.33 -12.09 28.20
C PRO A 141 -10.98 -11.69 28.79
N ALA A 142 -10.80 -11.99 30.08
CA ALA A 142 -9.61 -11.68 30.85
C ALA A 142 -8.33 -12.19 30.16
N MET A 143 -7.31 -11.32 30.17
CA MET A 143 -5.94 -11.64 29.80
C MET A 143 -5.45 -12.81 30.65
N ARG A 144 -5.29 -13.99 30.03
CA ARG A 144 -4.44 -15.05 30.59
C ARG A 144 -3.00 -14.66 30.30
N THR A 145 -2.33 -14.14 31.33
CA THR A 145 -0.88 -14.02 31.38
C THR A 145 -0.27 -15.41 31.22
N ILE A 146 0.18 -15.74 30.02
CA ILE A 146 1.03 -16.91 29.81
C ILE A 146 2.43 -16.48 30.22
N PHE A 147 2.81 -16.92 31.42
CA PHE A 147 4.17 -16.90 31.94
C PHE A 147 5.03 -17.76 31.02
N LEU A 148 5.79 -17.13 30.12
CA LEU A 148 6.84 -17.79 29.35
C LEU A 148 8.13 -17.77 30.18
N PRO A 149 8.77 -18.92 30.42
CA PRO A 149 10.02 -18.98 31.17
C PRO A 149 11.17 -18.36 30.36
N GLU A 150 11.97 -17.57 31.07
CA GLU A 150 13.23 -17.00 30.61
C GLU A 150 14.09 -18.06 29.92
N THR A 151 14.28 -17.94 28.61
CA THR A 151 15.38 -18.64 27.94
C THR A 151 16.06 -17.76 26.90
N LYS A 152 17.27 -17.37 27.30
CA LYS A 152 18.47 -17.16 26.47
C LYS A 152 18.48 -15.94 25.57
N PHE A 153 18.89 -14.84 26.20
CA PHE A 153 19.79 -13.82 25.67
C PHE A 153 20.78 -14.40 24.64
N TRP A 154 20.59 -14.06 23.36
CA TRP A 154 21.69 -14.04 22.40
C TRP A 154 22.35 -12.67 22.47
N ARG A 155 23.47 -12.63 23.18
CA ARG A 155 24.38 -11.48 23.28
C ARG A 155 24.97 -11.22 21.89
N ILE A 156 24.46 -10.21 21.18
CA ILE A 156 25.12 -9.65 20.00
C ILE A 156 26.44 -9.04 20.47
N ARG A 157 27.55 -9.69 20.10
CA ARG A 157 28.90 -9.20 20.32
C ARG A 157 29.08 -7.98 19.40
N GLN A 158 29.09 -6.80 19.99
CA GLN A 158 29.64 -5.61 19.34
C GLN A 158 31.10 -5.92 18.98
N ASN A 159 31.43 -5.90 17.69
CA ASN A 159 32.82 -5.84 17.25
C ASN A 159 33.11 -4.41 16.79
N ASP A 160 33.35 -3.55 17.77
CA ASP A 160 34.11 -2.33 17.57
C ASP A 160 35.56 -2.71 17.29
N ARG A 161 36.02 -2.54 16.03
CA ARG A 161 37.41 -2.17 15.73
C ARG A 161 37.46 -1.25 14.51
N LYS A 162 37.47 0.05 14.80
CA LYS A 162 38.15 1.06 13.98
C LYS A 162 39.65 0.80 14.00
N THR A 163 40.28 0.57 12.85
CA THR A 163 41.64 1.07 12.46
C THR A 163 41.84 0.67 10.99
N LEU A 164 41.69 1.58 10.01
CA LEU A 164 42.78 2.37 9.43
C LEU A 164 44.13 1.64 9.39
N LEU A 165 44.57 1.24 8.21
CA LEU A 165 45.97 1.38 7.78
C LEU A 165 46.08 1.20 6.26
N PHE A 166 46.73 2.19 5.66
CA PHE A 166 47.23 2.27 4.30
C PHE A 166 48.08 1.05 3.94
N ARG A 167 48.06 0.65 2.66
CA ARG A 167 49.28 0.44 1.89
C ARG A 167 49.01 0.39 0.39
N ALA A 168 49.52 1.40 -0.29
CA ALA A 168 49.88 1.34 -1.70
C ALA A 168 51.16 0.50 -1.82
N PHE A 169 51.19 -0.38 -2.83
CA PHE A 169 52.32 -0.65 -3.72
C PHE A 169 51.75 -1.30 -4.98
#